data_AF-A0A819YQS0-F1
#
_entry.id   AF-A0A819YQS0-F1
#
_cell.length_a   1.000
_cell.length_b   1.000
_cell.length_c   1.000
_cell.angle_alpha   90.00
_cell.angle_beta   90.00
_cell.angle_gamma   90.00
#
_symmetry.space_group_name_H-M   'P 1'
#
loop_
_entity.id
_entity.type
_entity.pdbx_description
1 polymer ?
#
loop_
_entity_poly.entity_id
_entity_poly.type
_entity_poly.pdbx_seq_one_letter_code
_entity_poly.pdbx_strand_id
1 'polypeptide(L)'
;MTQILTQIENLSQIDSIFIFDWEQRSHDRPILEYSKLIGVFQDFDMLSSSIEEQMEFLNEHFQTFSFFDQNEYLIKDLSKHTANLLWYQLYHDVLSQPAYVTGDALQTMIHEFRSLYRENSKTFETIENFAREYRSDDALQWYLKKTFLYRTINKALKVKDIDQLYVLKSFMKDVTQCFIREHRKLIETGKEKLIVYRGMKLSRDQIEKFTENLGQLISTNGILITTSDHLIAMNQIICNQEKANLCSILLKIECDLLHMNGIDVIADLEEEYQMILFNSNATFQLVDVKMNEEITLIQLILSNESQTMKEKYINDSRRRIANISLDILFGQLMCDMGLWNQSQHYLEYLLNGSQLNNEDLAQIEYSLGDVYQLKAKWYDARKYYDRAYQAFNMQITYYPSGDITMMESLNNIGDLLFDQKQYNDALSYYQQALTICQTHAPYAINSVAFCMNNIGIILCTQQKYAEALEYHQKALNILENKSSLYQTGITDSLCYIGDLMIEEEKYSEARDYYRKALTLLENYLASPHINIADILNRMGHVLYHQRKYDEAIELYQQSLSVREKLDPDGNIDMATVLT
;
A
#
# COMPACT_ATOMS: atom_id res chain seq x y z
N MET A 1 9.96 8.25 39.39
CA MET A 1 10.35 7.84 38.01
C MET A 1 9.92 6.42 37.71
N THR A 2 10.15 5.46 38.63
CA THR A 2 9.70 4.06 38.54
C THR A 2 8.20 3.91 38.24
N GLN A 3 7.34 4.76 38.80
CA GLN A 3 5.89 4.75 38.53
C GLN A 3 5.46 5.21 37.12
N ILE A 4 6.23 6.10 36.46
CA ILE A 4 5.89 6.59 35.11
C ILE A 4 6.30 5.55 34.06
N LEU A 5 7.48 4.95 34.24
CA LEU A 5 8.00 3.93 33.32
C LEU A 5 7.22 2.60 33.40
N THR A 6 6.63 2.27 34.55
CA THR A 6 5.73 1.10 34.69
C THR A 6 4.41 1.24 33.92
N GLN A 7 4.05 2.43 33.44
CA GLN A 7 2.87 2.65 32.59
C GLN A 7 3.17 2.55 31.09
N ILE A 8 4.45 2.42 30.71
CA ILE A 8 4.85 2.22 29.31
C ILE A 8 4.88 0.72 29.06
N GLU A 9 3.81 0.18 28.48
CA GLU A 9 3.63 -1.26 28.23
C GLU A 9 4.71 -1.88 27.33
N ASN A 10 5.44 -1.07 26.56
CA ASN A 10 6.45 -1.53 25.60
C ASN A 10 7.75 -0.72 25.62
N LEU A 11 8.44 -0.70 26.77
CA LEU A 11 9.79 -0.10 26.90
C LEU A 11 10.82 -0.68 25.91
N SER A 12 10.59 -1.87 25.34
CA SER A 12 11.43 -2.48 24.30
C SER A 12 11.43 -1.69 22.99
N GLN A 13 10.30 -1.09 22.61
CA GLN A 13 10.12 -0.37 21.33
C GLN A 13 10.61 1.08 21.34
N ILE A 14 10.93 1.63 22.51
CA ILE A 14 11.45 3.00 22.65
C ILE A 14 12.97 2.97 22.45
N ASP A 15 13.51 3.74 21.50
CA ASP A 15 14.97 3.84 21.34
C ASP A 15 15.60 4.83 22.34
N SER A 16 14.94 5.96 22.57
CA SER A 16 15.49 7.09 23.32
C SER A 16 14.42 7.75 24.19
N ILE A 17 14.78 8.09 25.42
CA ILE A 17 13.94 8.79 26.38
C ILE A 17 14.59 10.13 26.68
N PHE A 18 13.79 11.19 26.57
CA PHE A 18 14.15 12.56 26.95
C PHE A 18 13.19 13.01 28.04
N ILE A 19 13.70 13.60 29.11
CA ILE A 19 12.87 14.11 30.20
C ILE A 19 12.99 15.62 30.20
N PHE A 20 11.87 16.34 30.17
CA PHE A 20 11.84 17.78 30.39
C PHE A 20 11.37 18.07 31.81
N ASP A 21 12.22 18.69 32.64
CA ASP A 21 11.86 19.15 33.99
C ASP A 21 11.96 20.67 34.09
N TRP A 22 10.79 21.32 34.08
CA TRP A 22 10.66 22.76 34.22
C TRP A 22 10.88 23.25 35.67
N GLU A 23 10.76 22.38 36.68
CA GLU A 23 10.71 22.79 38.10
C GLU A 23 12.08 22.74 38.82
N GLN A 24 13.18 22.48 38.12
CA GLN A 24 14.56 22.48 38.66
C GLN A 24 14.74 21.61 39.92
N ARG A 25 14.04 20.47 40.03
CA ARG A 25 14.22 19.60 41.20
C ARG A 25 15.60 18.95 41.13
N SER A 26 16.39 18.90 42.21
CA SER A 26 17.69 18.21 42.19
C SER A 26 17.47 16.73 41.88
N HIS A 27 17.95 16.28 40.73
CA HIS A 27 17.86 14.88 40.34
C HIS A 27 19.04 14.13 40.96
N ASP A 28 18.98 13.89 42.29
CA ASP A 28 19.98 13.13 43.02
C ASP A 28 19.90 11.65 42.65
N ARG A 29 20.66 11.26 41.62
CA ARG A 29 21.19 9.90 41.37
C ARG A 29 20.21 8.71 41.47
N PRO A 30 19.22 8.60 40.55
CA PRO A 30 18.87 7.28 40.01
C PRO A 30 18.75 7.27 38.47
N ILE A 31 19.25 8.33 37.80
CA ILE A 31 19.16 8.51 36.33
C ILE A 31 20.08 7.54 35.57
N LEU A 32 21.16 7.08 36.20
CA LEU A 32 22.20 6.27 35.55
C LEU A 32 21.82 4.80 35.31
N GLU A 33 20.64 4.32 35.74
CA GLU A 33 20.24 2.92 35.56
C GLU A 33 19.50 2.63 34.24
N TYR A 34 19.09 3.65 33.49
CA TYR A 34 18.35 3.46 32.23
C TYR A 34 19.21 3.77 31.01
N SER A 35 19.66 2.72 30.31
CA SER A 35 20.51 2.84 29.11
C SER A 35 19.89 3.59 27.93
N LYS A 36 18.56 3.78 27.93
CA LYS A 36 17.80 4.51 26.90
C LYS A 36 17.53 5.98 27.26
N LEU A 37 17.87 6.42 28.48
CA LEU A 37 17.69 7.81 28.90
C LEU A 37 18.83 8.66 28.37
N ILE A 38 18.53 9.51 27.38
CA ILE A 38 19.51 10.41 26.75
C ILE A 38 19.86 11.57 27.69
N GLY A 39 18.86 12.11 28.38
CA GLY A 39 19.10 13.19 29.32
C GLY A 39 17.84 13.73 29.98
N VAL A 40 18.07 14.60 30.97
CA VAL A 40 17.04 15.41 31.62
C VAL A 40 17.35 16.88 31.34
N PHE A 41 16.42 17.55 30.67
CA PHE A 41 16.57 18.88 30.11
C PHE A 41 15.70 19.86 30.89
N GLN A 42 16.25 21.03 31.18
CA GLN A 42 15.55 22.13 31.85
C GLN A 42 15.28 23.30 30.90
N ASP A 43 15.85 23.23 29.70
CA ASP A 43 15.79 24.24 28.67
C ASP A 43 15.26 23.60 27.38
N PHE A 44 14.31 24.28 26.74
CA PHE A 44 13.61 23.73 25.57
C PHE A 44 14.52 23.66 24.35
N ASP A 45 15.46 24.61 24.19
CA ASP A 45 16.39 24.63 23.06
C ASP A 45 17.40 23.49 23.18
N MET A 46 17.89 23.21 24.39
CA MET A 46 18.76 22.05 24.65
C MET A 46 18.04 20.71 24.47
N LEU A 47 16.79 20.60 24.92
CA LEU A 47 15.95 19.43 24.67
C LEU A 47 15.78 19.20 23.16
N SER A 48 15.36 20.25 22.46
CA SER A 48 15.14 20.24 21.01
C SER A 48 16.41 19.82 20.28
N SER A 49 17.55 20.46 20.59
CA SER A 49 18.84 20.15 19.97
C SER A 49 19.27 18.70 20.20
N SER A 50 19.05 18.16 21.41
CA SER A 50 19.40 16.77 21.73
C SER A 50 18.46 15.76 21.05
N ILE A 51 17.17 16.09 20.91
CA ILE A 51 16.24 15.29 20.10
C ILE A 51 16.67 15.30 18.65
N GLU A 52 17.02 16.46 18.10
CA GLU A 52 17.48 16.59 16.72
C GLU A 52 18.75 15.77 16.46
N GLU A 53 19.75 15.85 17.34
CA GLU A 53 20.99 15.07 17.27
C GLU A 53 20.71 13.56 17.30
N GLN A 54 19.83 13.13 18.20
CA GLN A 54 19.45 11.71 18.28
C GLN A 54 18.64 11.26 17.06
N MET A 55 17.78 12.11 16.51
CA MET A 55 17.06 11.81 15.26
C MET A 55 18.01 11.72 14.07
N GLU A 56 19.02 12.59 14.00
CA GLU A 56 20.06 12.55 12.98
C GLU A 56 20.84 11.23 13.09
N PHE A 57 21.27 10.87 14.29
CA PHE A 57 21.89 9.58 14.58
C PHE A 57 21.00 8.41 14.13
N LEU A 58 19.71 8.42 14.46
CA LEU A 58 18.78 7.35 14.08
C LEU A 58 18.60 7.23 12.57
N ASN A 59 18.50 8.35 11.85
CA ASN A 59 18.31 8.33 10.40
C ASN A 59 19.57 7.87 9.66
N GLU A 60 20.77 8.15 10.20
CA GLU A 60 22.02 7.69 9.61
C GLU A 60 22.22 6.18 9.79
N HIS A 61 21.90 5.67 10.98
CA HIS A 61 22.34 4.34 11.40
C HIS A 61 21.27 3.26 11.26
N PHE A 62 20.01 3.63 11.10
CA PHE A 62 18.92 2.67 11.02
C PHE A 62 18.19 2.77 9.69
N GLN A 63 18.01 1.63 9.05
CA GLN A 63 17.20 1.48 7.86
C GLN A 63 16.03 0.56 8.16
N THR A 64 14.84 0.89 7.66
CA THR A 64 13.70 -0.03 7.70
C THR A 64 13.62 -0.84 6.42
N PHE A 65 13.41 -2.15 6.61
CA PHE A 65 13.32 -3.15 5.56
C PHE A 65 11.92 -3.73 5.52
N SER A 66 11.43 -3.96 4.31
CA SER A 66 10.25 -4.77 4.04
C SER A 66 10.68 -6.04 3.32
N PHE A 67 10.13 -7.18 3.72
CA PHE A 67 10.42 -8.50 3.14
C PHE A 67 9.22 -8.95 2.30
N PHE A 68 9.49 -9.62 1.19
CA PHE A 68 8.46 -10.02 0.22
C PHE A 68 8.71 -11.43 -0.32
N ASP A 69 7.75 -12.31 -0.10
CA ASP A 69 7.78 -13.65 -0.67
C ASP A 69 7.40 -13.61 -2.15
N GLN A 70 8.34 -14.00 -3.01
CA GLN A 70 8.16 -14.06 -4.46
C GLN A 70 7.02 -15.02 -4.86
N ASN A 71 6.65 -15.98 -4.02
CA ASN A 71 5.55 -16.90 -4.30
C ASN A 71 4.17 -16.24 -4.17
N GLU A 72 4.03 -15.18 -3.37
CA GLU A 72 2.77 -14.41 -3.25
C GLU A 72 2.33 -13.80 -4.59
N TYR A 73 3.31 -13.46 -5.45
CA TYR A 73 3.08 -12.92 -6.78
C TYR A 73 2.30 -13.84 -7.73
N LEU A 74 2.42 -15.16 -7.53
CA LEU A 74 1.70 -16.15 -8.34
C LEU A 74 0.21 -16.21 -8.01
N ILE A 75 -0.16 -15.78 -6.80
CA ILE A 75 -1.48 -15.99 -6.19
C ILE A 75 -2.34 -14.72 -6.25
N LYS A 76 -1.80 -13.61 -6.77
CA LYS A 76 -2.50 -12.32 -6.96
C LYS A 76 -3.08 -11.72 -5.67
N ASP A 77 -2.51 -12.05 -4.52
CA ASP A 77 -2.97 -11.55 -3.25
C ASP A 77 -2.34 -10.18 -2.93
N LEU A 78 -3.10 -9.11 -3.19
CA LEU A 78 -2.71 -7.73 -2.88
C LEU A 78 -2.96 -7.35 -1.41
N SER A 79 -3.56 -8.23 -0.60
CA SER A 79 -3.83 -7.96 0.83
C SER A 79 -2.59 -8.08 1.72
N LYS A 80 -1.44 -8.49 1.17
CA LYS A 80 -0.18 -8.76 1.88
C LYS A 80 0.95 -7.78 1.52
N HIS A 81 2.18 -8.10 1.96
CA HIS A 81 3.38 -7.27 1.77
C HIS A 81 3.63 -6.86 0.31
N THR A 82 3.16 -7.64 -0.67
CA THR A 82 3.23 -7.29 -2.11
C THR A 82 2.70 -5.88 -2.43
N ALA A 83 1.63 -5.41 -1.78
CA ALA A 83 1.13 -4.05 -2.02
C ALA A 83 2.09 -2.95 -1.54
N ASN A 84 2.86 -3.20 -0.47
CA ASN A 84 3.89 -2.26 -0.02
C ASN A 84 5.01 -2.11 -1.06
N LEU A 85 5.41 -3.20 -1.71
CA LEU A 85 6.38 -3.18 -2.80
C LEU A 85 5.85 -2.34 -3.97
N LEU A 86 4.63 -2.67 -4.43
CA LEU A 86 3.97 -1.98 -5.53
C LEU A 86 3.81 -0.48 -5.25
N TRP A 87 3.57 -0.11 -4.00
CA TRP A 87 3.44 1.29 -3.60
C TRP A 87 4.71 2.10 -3.95
N TYR A 88 5.91 1.62 -3.56
CA TYR A 88 7.15 2.31 -3.90
C TYR A 88 7.43 2.30 -5.40
N GLN A 89 7.12 1.19 -6.08
CA GLN A 89 7.30 1.06 -7.52
C GLN A 89 6.42 2.04 -8.32
N LEU A 90 5.14 2.16 -7.96
CA LEU A 90 4.20 3.07 -8.64
C LEU A 90 4.43 4.53 -8.24
N TYR A 91 4.74 4.82 -6.98
CA TYR A 91 5.07 6.18 -6.55
C TYR A 91 6.19 6.79 -7.39
N HIS A 92 7.24 6.01 -7.67
CA HIS A 92 8.34 6.43 -8.54
C HIS A 92 7.89 6.72 -9.98
N ASP A 93 7.03 5.88 -10.55
CA ASP A 93 6.52 6.08 -11.91
C ASP A 93 5.57 7.28 -12.02
N VAL A 94 4.80 7.55 -10.96
CA VAL A 94 3.95 8.74 -10.80
C VAL A 94 4.79 10.00 -10.81
N LEU A 95 5.89 10.05 -10.04
CA LEU A 95 6.82 11.19 -10.05
C LEU A 95 7.42 11.46 -11.44
N SER A 96 7.57 10.42 -12.24
CA SER A 96 8.14 10.49 -13.58
C SER A 96 7.17 11.02 -14.64
N GLN A 97 5.87 11.18 -14.31
CA GLN A 97 4.87 11.65 -15.28
C GLN A 97 5.06 13.13 -15.66
N PRO A 98 4.75 13.52 -16.91
CA PRO A 98 4.81 14.92 -17.37
C PRO A 98 3.83 15.84 -16.65
N ALA A 99 2.64 15.33 -16.28
CA ALA A 99 1.56 16.08 -15.65
C ALA A 99 1.93 16.63 -14.24
N TYR A 100 3.00 16.13 -13.63
CA TYR A 100 3.49 16.55 -12.32
C TYR A 100 4.24 17.90 -12.31
N VAL A 101 4.37 18.59 -13.45
CA VAL A 101 5.07 19.88 -13.58
C VAL A 101 4.08 21.05 -13.47
N THR A 102 3.59 21.34 -12.27
CA THR A 102 3.02 22.67 -12.01
C THR A 102 4.17 23.63 -11.73
N GLY A 103 4.35 24.67 -12.53
CA GLY A 103 5.45 25.64 -12.41
C GLY A 103 5.59 26.27 -11.02
N ASP A 104 4.50 26.27 -10.23
CA ASP A 104 4.46 26.84 -8.88
C ASP A 104 4.71 25.83 -7.75
N ALA A 105 4.75 24.50 -8.00
CA ALA A 105 4.78 23.51 -6.90
C ALA A 105 6.04 23.60 -6.04
N LEU A 106 7.19 23.90 -6.63
CA LEU A 106 8.41 24.15 -5.86
C LEU A 106 8.27 25.39 -4.95
N GLN A 107 7.57 26.43 -5.41
CA GLN A 107 7.30 27.63 -4.62
C GLN A 107 6.28 27.36 -3.51
N THR A 108 5.24 26.56 -3.79
CA THR A 108 4.30 26.05 -2.78
C THR A 108 5.03 25.28 -1.70
N MET A 109 5.91 24.34 -2.08
CA MET A 109 6.75 23.59 -1.15
C MET A 109 7.58 24.51 -0.25
N ILE A 110 8.28 25.49 -0.84
CA ILE A 110 9.09 26.46 -0.09
C ILE A 110 8.20 27.27 0.88
N HIS A 111 7.02 27.71 0.43
CA HIS A 111 6.10 28.48 1.27
C HIS A 111 5.58 27.67 2.47
N GLU A 112 5.22 26.41 2.25
CA GLU A 112 4.78 25.53 3.34
C GLU A 112 5.89 25.27 4.35
N PHE A 113 7.12 24.99 3.90
CA PHE A 113 8.24 24.81 4.82
C PHE A 113 8.59 26.09 5.59
N ARG A 114 8.50 27.27 4.99
CA ARG A 114 8.64 28.56 5.69
C ARG A 114 7.60 28.71 6.80
N SER A 115 6.37 28.27 6.55
CA SER A 115 5.29 28.31 7.55
C SER A 115 5.56 27.32 8.70
N LEU A 116 5.91 26.07 8.35
CA LEU A 116 6.17 25.00 9.33
C LEU A 116 7.38 25.29 10.24
N TYR A 117 8.45 25.86 9.70
CA TYR A 117 9.70 26.11 10.43
C TYR A 117 9.90 27.58 10.82
N ARG A 118 8.83 28.38 10.84
CA ARG A 118 8.90 29.82 11.12
C ARG A 118 9.60 30.17 12.43
N GLU A 119 9.45 29.33 13.45
CA GLU A 119 10.03 29.54 14.79
C GLU A 119 11.43 28.90 14.95
N ASN A 120 11.87 28.06 14.00
CA ASN A 120 13.20 27.43 14.02
C ASN A 120 14.16 28.24 13.12
N SER A 121 14.87 29.21 13.71
CA SER A 121 15.73 30.15 12.98
C SER A 121 16.79 29.48 12.10
N LYS A 122 17.44 28.41 12.60
CA LYS A 122 18.47 27.65 11.87
C LYS A 122 17.87 26.95 10.65
N THR A 123 16.76 26.24 10.83
CA THR A 123 16.10 25.55 9.71
C THR A 123 15.51 26.55 8.72
N PHE A 124 14.95 27.66 9.20
CA PHE A 124 14.44 28.73 8.36
C PHE A 124 15.54 29.34 7.47
N GLU A 125 16.74 29.60 8.01
CA GLU A 125 17.87 30.05 7.21
C GLU A 125 18.27 29.02 6.13
N THR A 126 18.28 27.72 6.46
CA THR A 126 18.54 26.69 5.45
C THR A 126 17.48 26.64 4.35
N ILE A 127 16.22 26.92 4.67
CA ILE A 127 15.13 27.02 3.68
C ILE A 127 15.33 28.25 2.79
N GLU A 128 15.74 29.40 3.33
CA GLU A 128 16.06 30.59 2.53
C GLU A 128 17.28 30.39 1.63
N ASN A 129 18.28 29.63 2.09
CA ASN A 129 19.42 29.25 1.25
C ASN A 129 18.97 28.33 0.12
N PHE A 130 18.16 27.31 0.44
CA PHE A 130 17.56 26.43 -0.58
C PHE A 130 16.76 27.23 -1.61
N ALA A 131 15.87 28.12 -1.18
CA ALA A 131 15.02 28.91 -2.07
C ALA A 131 15.81 29.83 -3.02
N ARG A 132 17.02 30.25 -2.65
CA ARG A 132 17.88 31.12 -3.46
C ARG A 132 18.81 30.36 -4.41
N GLU A 133 19.32 29.23 -3.96
CA GLU A 133 20.43 28.53 -4.64
C GLU A 133 20.00 27.25 -5.36
N TYR A 134 18.83 26.68 -5.03
CA TYR A 134 18.39 25.40 -5.57
C TYR A 134 18.24 25.42 -7.09
N ARG A 135 18.77 24.37 -7.72
CA ARG A 135 18.55 24.02 -9.13
C ARG A 135 18.16 22.55 -9.18
N SER A 136 17.27 22.19 -10.11
CA SER A 136 16.82 20.81 -10.27
C SER A 136 17.97 19.80 -10.47
N ASP A 137 19.04 20.23 -11.14
CA ASP A 137 20.23 19.38 -11.36
C ASP A 137 21.01 19.04 -10.08
N ASP A 138 20.82 19.82 -9.00
CA ASP A 138 21.54 19.70 -7.73
C ASP A 138 20.71 18.94 -6.67
N ALA A 139 19.57 18.34 -7.04
CA ALA A 139 18.62 17.77 -6.09
C ALA A 139 19.22 16.69 -5.18
N LEU A 140 20.04 15.78 -5.73
CA LEU A 140 20.75 14.79 -4.92
C LEU A 140 21.74 15.42 -3.94
N GLN A 141 22.46 16.47 -4.34
CA GLN A 141 23.39 17.17 -3.45
C GLN A 141 22.63 17.84 -2.30
N TRP A 142 21.47 18.47 -2.59
CA TRP A 142 20.61 19.04 -1.56
C TRP A 142 20.01 17.99 -0.62
N TYR A 143 19.63 16.83 -1.14
CA TYR A 143 19.22 15.69 -0.32
C TYR A 143 20.36 15.22 0.61
N LEU A 144 21.60 15.18 0.11
CA LEU A 144 22.78 14.74 0.87
C LEU A 144 23.26 15.74 1.94
N LYS A 145 22.85 17.01 1.90
CA LYS A 145 23.21 18.01 2.93
C LYS A 145 22.60 17.73 4.33
N LYS A 146 21.83 16.65 4.50
CA LYS A 146 21.21 16.22 5.77
C LYS A 146 20.37 17.32 6.46
N THR A 147 19.79 18.21 5.67
CA THR A 147 18.95 19.31 6.18
C THR A 147 17.50 18.85 6.44
N PHE A 148 16.56 19.78 6.52
CA PHE A 148 15.13 19.47 6.63
C PHE A 148 14.63 18.54 5.51
N LEU A 149 15.17 18.63 4.28
CA LEU A 149 14.74 17.79 3.15
C LEU A 149 15.00 16.31 3.43
N TYR A 150 16.23 15.96 3.81
CA TYR A 150 16.61 14.58 4.12
C TYR A 150 15.71 13.98 5.20
N ARG A 151 15.52 14.71 6.31
CA ARG A 151 14.68 14.25 7.43
C ARG A 151 13.23 14.08 7.00
N THR A 152 12.69 15.06 6.28
CA THR A 152 11.28 15.08 5.88
C THR A 152 10.99 13.98 4.87
N ILE A 153 11.83 13.81 3.85
CA ILE A 153 11.67 12.79 2.80
C ILE A 153 11.76 11.38 3.40
N ASN A 154 12.79 11.09 4.19
CA ASN A 154 12.96 9.75 4.76
C ASN A 154 11.84 9.41 5.74
N LYS A 155 11.37 10.38 6.54
CA LYS A 155 10.20 10.19 7.38
C LYS A 155 8.96 9.89 6.53
N ALA A 156 8.69 10.73 5.53
CA ALA A 156 7.50 10.63 4.70
C ALA A 156 7.46 9.33 3.89
N LEU A 157 8.59 8.88 3.32
CA LEU A 157 8.69 7.59 2.63
C LEU A 157 8.50 6.41 3.58
N LYS A 158 9.03 6.49 4.81
CA LYS A 158 8.94 5.42 5.81
C LYS A 158 7.52 5.22 6.35
N VAL A 159 6.77 6.30 6.55
CA VAL A 159 5.39 6.25 7.06
C VAL A 159 4.33 6.38 5.95
N LYS A 160 4.78 6.51 4.68
CA LYS A 160 3.93 6.75 3.50
C LYS A 160 3.03 7.97 3.68
N ASP A 161 3.59 9.06 4.20
CA ASP A 161 2.88 10.33 4.38
C ASP A 161 2.66 10.98 3.00
N ILE A 162 1.52 10.65 2.37
CA ILE A 162 1.25 11.10 1.01
C ILE A 162 1.09 12.61 0.91
N ASP A 163 0.57 13.26 1.95
CA ASP A 163 0.39 14.70 1.99
C ASP A 163 1.75 15.38 1.93
N GLN A 164 2.69 14.93 2.77
CA GLN A 164 4.05 15.44 2.79
C GLN A 164 4.83 15.08 1.50
N LEU A 165 4.65 13.88 0.96
CA LEU A 165 5.27 13.48 -0.31
C LEU A 165 4.72 14.24 -1.51
N TYR A 166 3.45 14.64 -1.47
CA TYR A 166 2.83 15.48 -2.48
C TYR A 166 3.37 16.91 -2.43
N VAL A 167 3.57 17.47 -1.24
CA VAL A 167 4.26 18.77 -1.07
C VAL A 167 5.68 18.71 -1.62
N LEU A 168 6.39 17.60 -1.36
CA LEU A 168 7.75 17.36 -1.82
C LEU A 168 7.85 16.90 -3.29
N LYS A 169 6.72 16.77 -4.02
CA LYS A 169 6.68 16.09 -5.32
C LYS A 169 7.65 16.65 -6.35
N SER A 170 7.80 17.98 -6.45
CA SER A 170 8.69 18.59 -7.44
C SER A 170 10.16 18.29 -7.12
N PHE A 171 10.53 18.37 -5.84
CA PHE A 171 11.88 18.01 -5.41
C PHE A 171 12.15 16.51 -5.61
N MET A 172 11.20 15.63 -5.26
CA MET A 172 11.34 14.18 -5.45
C MET A 172 11.40 13.78 -6.93
N LYS A 173 10.70 14.50 -7.81
CA LYS A 173 10.83 14.36 -9.26
C LYS A 173 12.25 14.72 -9.72
N ASP A 174 12.80 15.85 -9.26
CA ASP A 174 14.16 16.26 -9.59
C ASP A 174 15.19 15.24 -9.07
N VAL A 175 15.04 14.74 -7.84
CA VAL A 175 15.84 13.64 -7.29
C VAL A 175 15.80 12.42 -8.21
N THR A 176 14.61 12.02 -8.66
CA THR A 176 14.43 10.89 -9.58
C THR A 176 15.13 11.14 -10.92
N GLN A 177 15.04 12.35 -11.48
CA GLN A 177 15.76 12.70 -12.72
C GLN A 177 17.28 12.70 -12.54
N CYS A 178 17.78 13.11 -11.37
CA CYS A 178 19.19 12.96 -11.04
C CYS A 178 19.61 11.48 -10.99
N PHE A 179 18.83 10.59 -10.37
CA PHE A 179 19.09 9.15 -10.41
C PHE A 179 19.18 8.61 -11.85
N ILE A 180 18.23 8.98 -12.71
CA ILE A 180 18.24 8.64 -14.14
C ILE A 180 19.52 9.10 -14.84
N ARG A 181 19.94 10.34 -14.58
CA ARG A 181 21.16 10.88 -15.19
C ARG A 181 22.41 10.15 -14.72
N GLU A 182 22.57 9.95 -13.41
CA GLU A 182 23.75 9.28 -12.85
C GLU A 182 23.80 7.80 -13.24
N HIS A 183 22.65 7.12 -13.32
CA HIS A 183 22.57 5.75 -13.79
C HIS A 183 23.05 5.62 -15.25
N ARG A 184 22.62 6.53 -16.14
CA ARG A 184 23.09 6.55 -17.54
C ARG A 184 24.59 6.76 -17.64
N LYS A 185 25.14 7.71 -16.88
CA LYS A 185 26.60 7.94 -16.84
C LYS A 185 27.33 6.66 -16.40
N LEU A 186 26.82 5.98 -15.37
CA LEU A 186 27.40 4.73 -14.88
C LEU A 186 27.43 3.66 -15.97
N ILE A 187 26.33 3.48 -16.73
CA ILE A 187 26.29 2.54 -17.87
C ILE A 187 27.27 2.95 -18.96
N GLU A 188 27.36 4.24 -19.28
CA GLU A 188 28.28 4.78 -20.30
C GLU A 188 29.76 4.51 -19.96
N THR A 189 30.12 4.36 -18.68
CA THR A 189 31.48 3.97 -18.29
C THR A 189 31.83 2.52 -18.65
N GLY A 190 30.86 1.69 -19.01
CA GLY A 190 31.05 0.27 -19.33
C GLY A 190 31.25 -0.63 -18.11
N LYS A 191 30.91 -0.16 -16.91
CA LYS A 191 30.99 -0.94 -15.67
C LYS A 191 29.89 -2.00 -15.67
N GLU A 192 30.30 -3.27 -15.70
CA GLU A 192 29.33 -4.40 -15.74
C GLU A 192 28.89 -4.85 -14.35
N LYS A 193 29.81 -4.78 -13.37
CA LYS A 193 29.57 -5.21 -12.00
C LYS A 193 30.02 -4.16 -11.02
N LEU A 194 29.25 -4.02 -9.95
CA LEU A 194 29.51 -3.11 -8.86
C LEU A 194 29.21 -3.83 -7.54
N ILE A 195 30.10 -3.72 -6.56
CA ILE A 195 29.86 -4.20 -5.20
C ILE A 195 29.92 -2.99 -4.28
N VAL A 196 28.90 -2.84 -3.45
CA VAL A 196 28.79 -1.74 -2.49
C VAL A 196 28.46 -2.25 -1.11
N TYR A 197 28.77 -1.41 -0.13
CA TYR A 197 28.69 -1.74 1.28
C TYR A 197 27.92 -0.68 2.05
N ARG A 198 27.24 -1.10 3.12
CA ARG A 198 26.70 -0.21 4.13
C ARG A 198 26.89 -0.80 5.51
N GLY A 199 27.56 -0.05 6.39
CA GLY A 199 27.61 -0.36 7.82
C GLY A 199 26.36 0.17 8.53
N MET A 200 25.74 -0.64 9.37
CA MET A 200 24.59 -0.22 10.17
C MET A 200 24.44 -1.06 11.44
N LYS A 201 23.44 -0.71 12.26
CA LYS A 201 23.07 -1.47 13.46
C LYS A 201 21.61 -1.91 13.37
N LEU A 202 21.32 -3.16 13.74
CA LEU A 202 19.95 -3.66 13.90
C LEU A 202 19.80 -4.41 15.22
N SER A 203 18.56 -4.57 15.68
CA SER A 203 18.24 -5.45 16.81
C SER A 203 18.39 -6.93 16.41
N ARG A 204 18.47 -7.81 17.42
CA ARG A 204 18.48 -9.27 17.18
C ARG A 204 17.21 -9.73 16.46
N ASP A 205 16.04 -9.26 16.89
CA ASP A 205 14.76 -9.56 16.24
C ASP A 205 14.74 -9.16 14.76
N GLN A 206 15.39 -8.04 14.41
CA GLN A 206 15.51 -7.63 13.01
C GLN A 206 16.43 -8.57 12.23
N ILE A 207 17.55 -9.01 12.81
CA ILE A 207 18.45 -10.00 12.18
C ILE A 207 17.77 -11.37 12.01
N GLU A 208 16.98 -11.78 12.98
CA GLU A 208 16.17 -13.01 12.89
C GLU A 208 15.22 -12.93 11.71
N LYS A 209 14.54 -11.79 11.49
CA LYS A 209 13.72 -11.59 10.28
C LYS A 209 14.50 -11.74 8.98
N PHE A 210 15.75 -11.27 8.90
CA PHE A 210 16.56 -11.55 7.71
C PHE A 210 16.79 -13.06 7.54
N THR A 211 17.11 -13.76 8.63
CA THR A 211 17.37 -15.21 8.59
C THR A 211 16.12 -16.01 8.19
N GLU A 212 14.94 -15.63 8.69
CA GLU A 212 13.65 -16.25 8.37
C GLU A 212 13.22 -16.04 6.91
N ASN A 213 13.63 -14.94 6.29
CA ASN A 213 13.23 -14.55 4.94
C ASN A 213 14.36 -14.75 3.91
N LEU A 214 15.27 -15.69 4.16
CA LEU A 214 16.34 -16.03 3.23
C LEU A 214 15.78 -16.43 1.85
N GLY A 215 16.35 -15.87 0.78
CA GLY A 215 15.90 -16.08 -0.61
C GLY A 215 14.79 -15.13 -1.07
N GLN A 216 14.12 -14.41 -0.17
CA GLN A 216 13.07 -13.46 -0.50
C GLN A 216 13.61 -12.12 -1.03
N LEU A 217 12.72 -11.30 -1.58
CA LEU A 217 13.02 -9.91 -1.94
C LEU A 217 12.93 -9.01 -0.72
N ILE A 218 13.73 -7.94 -0.72
CA ILE A 218 13.80 -6.92 0.31
C ILE A 218 13.79 -5.54 -0.37
N SER A 219 13.07 -4.59 0.21
CA SER A 219 13.17 -3.18 -0.16
C SER A 219 13.59 -2.35 1.04
N THR A 220 14.34 -1.28 0.76
CA THR A 220 14.58 -0.22 1.73
C THR A 220 13.45 0.78 1.60
N ASN A 221 12.70 1.03 2.67
CA ASN A 221 11.54 1.95 2.67
C ASN A 221 11.99 3.44 2.58
N GLY A 222 12.79 3.78 1.56
CA GLY A 222 13.53 5.03 1.43
C GLY A 222 14.81 4.87 0.59
N ILE A 223 15.52 5.99 0.38
CA ILE A 223 16.78 6.01 -0.37
C ILE A 223 17.89 5.39 0.48
N LEU A 224 18.59 4.40 -0.07
CA LEU A 224 19.70 3.73 0.60
C LEU A 224 21.04 4.35 0.16
N ILE A 225 21.79 4.88 1.11
CA ILE A 225 23.15 5.39 0.89
C ILE A 225 24.16 4.27 1.18
N THR A 226 25.05 3.99 0.25
CA THR A 226 26.10 2.96 0.32
C THR A 226 27.42 3.54 -0.15
N THR A 227 28.50 2.75 -0.14
CA THR A 227 29.83 3.15 -0.63
C THR A 227 30.52 1.96 -1.30
N SER A 228 31.39 2.20 -2.26
CA SER A 228 32.23 1.13 -2.82
C SER A 228 33.43 0.78 -1.93
N ASP A 229 33.79 1.67 -1.00
CA ASP A 229 34.89 1.49 -0.06
C ASP A 229 34.45 0.73 1.20
N HIS A 230 34.93 -0.51 1.32
CA HIS A 230 34.69 -1.36 2.48
C HIS A 230 35.14 -0.71 3.80
N LEU A 231 36.23 0.07 3.82
CA LEU A 231 36.73 0.71 5.04
C LEU A 231 35.80 1.82 5.52
N ILE A 232 35.22 2.59 4.59
CA ILE A 232 34.22 3.62 4.94
C ILE A 232 33.00 2.96 5.57
N ALA A 233 32.48 1.88 4.97
CA ALA A 233 31.37 1.13 5.52
C ALA A 233 31.68 0.52 6.91
N MET A 234 32.91 0.02 7.12
CA MET A 234 33.33 -0.49 8.43
C MET A 234 33.46 0.63 9.48
N ASN A 235 33.93 1.82 9.11
CA ASN A 235 34.00 2.96 10.01
C ASN A 235 32.60 3.42 10.47
N GLN A 236 31.58 3.31 9.61
CA GLN A 236 30.18 3.55 10.00
C GLN A 236 29.70 2.62 11.12
N ILE A 237 30.29 1.42 11.25
CA ILE A 237 29.98 0.48 12.34
C ILE A 237 30.71 0.87 13.62
N ILE A 238 32.00 1.19 13.51
CA ILE A 238 32.92 1.40 14.64
C ILE A 238 32.65 2.72 15.40
N CYS A 239 32.24 3.78 14.70
CA CYS A 239 31.97 5.09 15.33
C CYS A 239 30.78 5.10 16.31
N ASN A 240 30.05 4.00 16.45
CA ASN A 240 28.82 3.93 17.22
C ASN A 240 29.03 3.29 18.59
N GLN A 241 28.81 4.07 19.65
CA GLN A 241 28.82 3.60 21.05
C GLN A 241 28.01 2.30 21.24
N GLU A 242 28.46 1.45 22.16
CA GLU A 242 27.82 0.19 22.56
C GLU A 242 26.45 0.44 23.21
N LYS A 243 25.39 0.62 22.39
CA LYS A 243 24.02 0.39 22.86
C LYS A 243 23.85 -1.12 23.04
N ALA A 244 23.65 -1.57 24.28
CA ALA A 244 23.71 -2.99 24.71
C ALA A 244 22.81 -3.99 23.95
N ASN A 245 21.88 -3.53 23.10
CA ASN A 245 20.89 -4.36 22.41
C ASN A 245 20.98 -4.33 20.87
N LEU A 246 22.03 -3.73 20.30
CA LEU A 246 22.19 -3.62 18.85
C LEU A 246 23.40 -4.39 18.36
N CYS A 247 23.22 -5.11 17.26
CA CYS A 247 24.25 -5.87 16.60
C CYS A 247 24.78 -5.09 15.40
N SER A 248 26.11 -5.13 15.23
CA SER A 248 26.80 -4.53 14.09
C SER A 248 26.57 -5.35 12.83
N ILE A 249 26.21 -4.68 11.73
CA ILE A 249 25.90 -5.32 10.47
C ILE A 249 26.65 -4.65 9.34
N LEU A 250 27.17 -5.48 8.45
CA LEU A 250 27.66 -5.06 7.14
C LEU A 250 26.72 -5.61 6.07
N LEU A 251 26.03 -4.71 5.36
CA LEU A 251 25.36 -5.08 4.11
C LEU A 251 26.41 -5.11 3.00
N LYS A 252 26.47 -6.20 2.25
CA LYS A 252 27.21 -6.32 0.99
C LYS A 252 26.21 -6.51 -0.13
N ILE A 253 26.16 -5.56 -1.05
CA ILE A 253 25.22 -5.57 -2.18
C ILE A 253 25.99 -5.78 -3.47
N GLU A 254 25.65 -6.83 -4.20
CA GLU A 254 26.19 -7.12 -5.52
C GLU A 254 25.21 -6.60 -6.58
N CYS A 255 25.71 -5.79 -7.51
CA CYS A 255 24.93 -5.18 -8.57
C CYS A 255 25.47 -5.65 -9.93
N ASP A 256 24.62 -6.35 -10.68
CA ASP A 256 24.87 -6.68 -12.07
C ASP A 256 24.18 -5.63 -12.95
N LEU A 257 24.97 -4.74 -13.53
CA LEU A 257 24.47 -3.57 -14.27
C LEU A 257 24.03 -3.95 -15.71
N LEU A 258 24.47 -5.09 -16.24
CA LEU A 258 24.12 -5.53 -17.60
C LEU A 258 22.66 -5.99 -17.72
N HIS A 259 22.10 -6.53 -16.64
CA HIS A 259 20.73 -7.06 -16.61
C HIS A 259 19.70 -6.05 -16.07
N MET A 260 20.13 -4.81 -15.82
CA MET A 260 19.27 -3.70 -15.34
C MET A 260 18.63 -2.93 -16.49
N ASN A 261 18.03 -3.63 -17.45
CA ASN A 261 17.37 -2.99 -18.59
C ASN A 261 16.27 -2.03 -18.13
N GLY A 262 16.50 -0.72 -18.31
CA GLY A 262 15.49 0.33 -18.12
C GLY A 262 15.20 0.74 -16.68
N ILE A 263 16.07 0.40 -15.71
CA ILE A 263 15.84 0.73 -14.29
C ILE A 263 16.91 1.67 -13.75
N ASP A 264 16.51 2.92 -13.65
CA ASP A 264 17.30 4.02 -13.12
C ASP A 264 17.19 4.11 -11.58
N VAL A 265 17.84 3.17 -10.87
CA VAL A 265 17.78 3.12 -9.39
C VAL A 265 19.10 3.44 -8.70
N ILE A 266 20.22 3.53 -9.44
CA ILE A 266 21.55 3.78 -8.86
C ILE A 266 22.04 5.17 -9.26
N ALA A 267 22.49 5.95 -8.28
CA ALA A 267 23.30 7.13 -8.52
C ALA A 267 24.72 6.88 -8.00
N ASP A 268 25.70 6.84 -8.91
CA ASP A 268 27.12 6.75 -8.58
C ASP A 268 27.69 8.16 -8.37
N LEU A 269 27.91 8.53 -7.12
CA LEU A 269 28.47 9.82 -6.71
C LEU A 269 29.84 9.63 -6.03
N GLU A 270 30.57 8.58 -6.42
CA GLU A 270 31.79 8.17 -5.73
C GLU A 270 32.90 9.23 -5.81
N GLU A 271 33.00 9.95 -6.93
CA GLU A 271 34.04 10.98 -7.14
C GLU A 271 33.89 12.18 -6.20
N GLU A 272 32.65 12.59 -5.90
CA GLU A 272 32.38 13.80 -5.10
C GLU A 272 32.15 13.47 -3.62
N TYR A 273 31.52 12.33 -3.32
CA TYR A 273 31.01 12.02 -1.99
C TYR A 273 31.42 10.65 -1.45
N GLN A 274 32.10 9.81 -2.24
CA GLN A 274 32.40 8.41 -1.90
C GLN A 274 31.13 7.60 -1.57
N MET A 275 30.03 7.96 -2.25
CA MET A 275 28.69 7.40 -2.02
C MET A 275 28.08 6.88 -3.30
N ILE A 276 27.40 5.75 -3.16
CA ILE A 276 26.53 5.18 -4.17
C ILE A 276 25.14 5.05 -3.56
N LEU A 277 24.15 5.64 -4.20
CA LEU A 277 22.78 5.69 -3.69
C LEU A 277 21.89 4.73 -4.46
N PHE A 278 20.94 4.12 -3.76
CA PHE A 278 19.81 3.42 -4.34
C PHE A 278 18.52 4.19 -4.07
N ASN A 279 17.69 4.36 -5.10
CA ASN A 279 16.40 5.00 -4.98
C ASN A 279 15.41 4.15 -4.14
N SER A 280 14.33 4.76 -3.67
CA SER A 280 13.32 4.16 -2.79
C SER A 280 12.56 2.96 -3.40
N ASN A 281 12.62 2.80 -4.72
CA ASN A 281 12.07 1.65 -5.45
C ASN A 281 13.12 0.57 -5.75
N ALA A 282 14.35 0.68 -5.25
CA ALA A 282 15.34 -0.39 -5.37
C ALA A 282 14.94 -1.61 -4.53
N THR A 283 15.12 -2.80 -5.10
CA THR A 283 14.81 -4.07 -4.44
C THR A 283 15.98 -5.02 -4.55
N PHE A 284 16.12 -5.88 -3.56
CA PHE A 284 17.28 -6.72 -3.38
C PHE A 284 16.85 -8.13 -3.03
N GLN A 285 17.43 -9.13 -3.68
CA GLN A 285 17.29 -10.52 -3.25
C GLN A 285 18.21 -10.77 -2.06
N LEU A 286 17.67 -11.35 -0.98
CA LEU A 286 18.44 -11.77 0.17
C LEU A 286 19.10 -13.13 -0.09
N VAL A 287 20.42 -13.15 -0.17
CA VAL A 287 21.18 -14.34 -0.56
C VAL A 287 21.75 -15.08 0.64
N ASP A 288 22.30 -14.35 1.61
CA ASP A 288 23.00 -14.97 2.73
C ASP A 288 22.99 -14.07 3.97
N VAL A 289 22.99 -14.69 5.14
CA VAL A 289 23.10 -14.04 6.45
C VAL A 289 24.13 -14.81 7.27
N LYS A 290 25.34 -14.27 7.38
CA LYS A 290 26.44 -14.87 8.15
C LYS A 290 26.60 -14.15 9.47
N MET A 291 26.22 -14.80 10.54
CA MET A 291 26.41 -14.28 11.90
C MET A 291 27.82 -14.61 12.39
N ASN A 292 28.66 -13.58 12.59
CA ASN A 292 29.93 -13.70 13.30
C ASN A 292 29.81 -13.06 14.69
N GLU A 293 30.77 -13.32 15.58
CA GLU A 293 30.77 -12.79 16.95
C GLU A 293 30.79 -11.25 17.02
N GLU A 294 31.44 -10.59 16.05
CA GLU A 294 31.58 -9.12 16.05
C GLU A 294 30.64 -8.40 15.06
N ILE A 295 30.50 -8.93 13.84
CA ILE A 295 29.72 -8.29 12.76
C ILE A 295 28.96 -9.34 11.98
N THR A 296 27.65 -9.15 11.83
CA THR A 296 26.83 -9.97 10.94
C THR A 296 26.94 -9.45 9.50
N LEU A 297 27.29 -10.33 8.57
CA LEU A 297 27.34 -10.01 7.14
C LEU A 297 26.03 -10.44 6.48
N ILE A 298 25.35 -9.49 5.84
CA ILE A 298 24.14 -9.75 5.05
C ILE A 298 24.49 -9.53 3.58
N GLN A 299 24.29 -10.55 2.76
CA GLN A 299 24.57 -10.51 1.33
C GLN A 299 23.28 -10.32 0.54
N LEU A 300 23.27 -9.30 -0.30
CA LEU A 300 22.15 -8.90 -1.13
C LEU A 300 22.59 -8.86 -2.59
N ILE A 301 21.68 -9.19 -3.49
CA ILE A 301 21.85 -8.96 -4.94
C ILE A 301 20.77 -7.98 -5.39
N LEU A 302 21.14 -6.93 -6.12
CA LEU A 302 20.16 -6.02 -6.72
C LEU A 302 19.24 -6.79 -7.68
N SER A 303 17.94 -6.64 -7.53
CA SER A 303 16.93 -7.37 -8.30
C SER A 303 16.06 -6.43 -9.13
N ASN A 304 15.62 -6.94 -10.28
CA ASN A 304 14.68 -6.31 -11.20
C ASN A 304 13.27 -6.93 -11.08
N GLU A 305 13.10 -7.98 -10.28
CA GLU A 305 11.82 -8.71 -10.22
C GLU A 305 10.62 -7.83 -9.83
N SER A 306 10.82 -6.83 -8.96
CA SER A 306 9.76 -5.89 -8.56
C SER A 306 9.17 -5.09 -9.72
N GLN A 307 9.95 -4.84 -10.77
CA GLN A 307 9.47 -4.19 -11.99
C GLN A 307 8.51 -5.10 -12.76
N THR A 308 8.86 -6.39 -12.91
CA THR A 308 7.99 -7.38 -13.54
C THR A 308 6.68 -7.51 -12.74
N MET A 309 6.76 -7.39 -11.42
CA MET A 309 5.58 -7.39 -10.56
C MET A 309 4.68 -6.17 -10.81
N LYS A 310 5.27 -4.97 -10.83
CA LYS A 310 4.57 -3.73 -11.17
C LYS A 310 3.93 -3.80 -12.56
N GLU A 311 4.65 -4.25 -13.57
CA GLU A 311 4.15 -4.33 -14.95
C GLU A 311 2.96 -5.28 -15.07
N LYS A 312 3.02 -6.45 -14.40
CA LYS A 312 1.86 -7.35 -14.35
C LYS A 312 0.68 -6.68 -13.66
N TYR A 313 0.88 -5.99 -12.53
CA TYR A 313 -0.19 -5.26 -11.84
C TYR A 313 -0.83 -4.21 -12.76
N ILE A 314 -0.02 -3.34 -13.39
CA ILE A 314 -0.50 -2.33 -14.35
C ILE A 314 -1.27 -2.98 -15.50
N ASN A 315 -0.76 -4.07 -16.07
CA ASN A 315 -1.39 -4.75 -17.20
C ASN A 315 -2.70 -5.44 -16.81
N ASP A 316 -2.76 -6.06 -15.63
CA ASP A 316 -3.98 -6.67 -15.11
C ASP A 316 -5.06 -5.61 -14.84
N SER A 317 -4.68 -4.46 -14.27
CA SER A 317 -5.60 -3.32 -14.10
C SER A 317 -6.08 -2.75 -15.45
N ARG A 318 -5.18 -2.60 -16.42
CA ARG A 318 -5.52 -2.12 -17.78
C ARG A 318 -6.39 -3.07 -18.59
N ARG A 319 -6.37 -4.37 -18.27
CA ARG A 319 -7.33 -5.33 -18.86
C ARG A 319 -8.75 -5.11 -18.35
N ARG A 320 -8.91 -4.58 -17.14
CA ARG A 320 -10.22 -4.25 -16.55
C ARG A 320 -10.68 -2.86 -17.02
N ILE A 321 -9.82 -1.85 -16.88
CA ILE A 321 -10.11 -0.46 -17.28
C ILE A 321 -9.05 -0.05 -18.29
N ALA A 322 -9.41 -0.08 -19.58
CA ALA A 322 -8.48 0.29 -20.64
C ALA A 322 -7.94 1.71 -20.43
N ASN A 323 -6.65 1.93 -20.70
CA ASN A 323 -5.98 3.23 -20.62
C ASN A 323 -5.97 3.93 -19.24
N ILE A 324 -6.26 3.24 -18.13
CA ILE A 324 -6.14 3.84 -16.80
C ILE A 324 -4.73 4.45 -16.58
N SER A 325 -4.70 5.71 -16.14
CA SER A 325 -3.47 6.44 -15.85
C SER A 325 -2.81 5.91 -14.57
N LEU A 326 -1.47 6.04 -14.49
CA LEU A 326 -0.72 5.55 -13.33
C LEU A 326 -1.04 6.32 -12.06
N ASP A 327 -1.41 7.60 -12.20
CA ASP A 327 -1.85 8.44 -11.08
C ASP A 327 -3.11 7.84 -10.42
N ILE A 328 -4.13 7.52 -11.21
CA ILE A 328 -5.37 6.93 -10.70
C ILE A 328 -5.10 5.55 -10.11
N LEU A 329 -4.31 4.73 -10.80
CA LEU A 329 -3.94 3.39 -10.33
C LEU A 329 -3.20 3.43 -8.99
N PHE A 330 -2.38 4.45 -8.74
CA PHE A 330 -1.68 4.63 -7.48
C PHE A 330 -2.65 5.00 -6.35
N GLY A 331 -3.66 5.84 -6.62
CA GLY A 331 -4.76 6.09 -5.69
C GLY A 331 -5.55 4.83 -5.35
N GLN A 332 -5.92 4.04 -6.37
CA GLN A 332 -6.62 2.76 -6.18
C GLN A 332 -5.80 1.77 -5.34
N LEU A 333 -4.50 1.65 -5.62
CA LEU A 333 -3.61 0.80 -4.81
C LEU A 333 -3.64 1.21 -3.33
N MET A 334 -3.63 2.51 -3.02
CA MET A 334 -3.75 2.98 -1.63
C MET A 334 -5.10 2.60 -1.00
N CYS A 335 -6.19 2.53 -1.78
CA CYS A 335 -7.48 2.02 -1.29
C CYS A 335 -7.37 0.55 -0.90
N ASP A 336 -6.83 -0.27 -1.81
CA ASP A 336 -6.67 -1.72 -1.63
C ASP A 336 -5.79 -2.06 -0.42
N MET A 337 -4.84 -1.18 -0.10
CA MET A 337 -3.97 -1.27 1.08
C MET A 337 -4.64 -0.86 2.40
N GLY A 338 -5.89 -0.41 2.38
CA GLY A 338 -6.56 0.14 3.57
C GLY A 338 -6.17 1.58 3.92
N LEU A 339 -5.36 2.25 3.08
CA LEU A 339 -4.89 3.63 3.29
C LEU A 339 -5.94 4.64 2.80
N TRP A 340 -7.20 4.47 3.19
CA TRP A 340 -8.35 5.20 2.61
C TRP A 340 -8.26 6.72 2.76
N ASN A 341 -7.72 7.22 3.89
CA ASN A 341 -7.53 8.66 4.10
C ASN A 341 -6.46 9.23 3.16
N GLN A 342 -5.35 8.51 2.99
CA GLN A 342 -4.26 8.92 2.10
C GLN A 342 -4.74 8.88 0.64
N SER A 343 -5.45 7.81 0.25
CA SER A 343 -6.06 7.72 -1.07
C SER A 343 -7.03 8.87 -1.34
N GLN A 344 -7.92 9.17 -0.38
CA GLN A 344 -8.86 10.28 -0.49
C GLN A 344 -8.13 11.60 -0.79
N HIS A 345 -7.16 11.97 0.05
CA HIS A 345 -6.42 13.23 -0.10
C HIS A 345 -5.71 13.27 -1.45
N TYR A 346 -5.02 12.19 -1.82
CA TYR A 346 -4.30 12.10 -3.08
C TYR A 346 -5.22 12.24 -4.30
N LEU A 347 -6.35 11.54 -4.33
CA LEU A 347 -7.32 11.61 -5.42
C LEU A 347 -8.03 12.98 -5.47
N GLU A 348 -8.33 13.61 -4.32
CA GLU A 348 -8.84 14.98 -4.26
C GLU A 348 -7.82 16.00 -4.77
N TYR A 349 -6.53 15.80 -4.52
CA TYR A 349 -5.47 16.61 -5.11
C TYR A 349 -5.41 16.47 -6.63
N LEU A 350 -5.49 15.24 -7.15
CA LEU A 350 -5.53 15.02 -8.59
C LEU A 350 -6.75 15.71 -9.20
N LEU A 351 -7.93 15.53 -8.62
CA LEU A 351 -9.19 16.12 -9.08
C LEU A 351 -9.13 17.66 -9.19
N ASN A 352 -8.44 18.31 -8.25
CA ASN A 352 -8.25 19.77 -8.24
C ASN A 352 -7.12 20.26 -9.18
N GLY A 353 -6.42 19.35 -9.86
CA GLY A 353 -5.35 19.65 -10.81
C GLY A 353 -5.86 20.19 -12.15
N SER A 354 -5.11 21.11 -12.78
CA SER A 354 -5.57 21.88 -13.95
C SER A 354 -5.36 21.23 -15.33
N GLN A 355 -4.96 19.96 -15.41
CA GLN A 355 -4.60 19.30 -16.68
C GLN A 355 -5.15 17.86 -16.83
N LEU A 356 -6.29 17.55 -16.24
CA LEU A 356 -6.94 16.25 -16.44
C LEU A 356 -7.87 16.28 -17.65
N ASN A 357 -7.83 15.22 -18.47
CA ASN A 357 -8.85 15.02 -19.48
C ASN A 357 -10.16 14.56 -18.79
N ASN A 358 -11.28 14.62 -19.52
CA ASN A 358 -12.59 14.28 -18.95
C ASN A 358 -12.72 12.80 -18.54
N GLU A 359 -11.93 11.90 -19.12
CA GLU A 359 -11.90 10.47 -18.76
C GLU A 359 -11.22 10.30 -17.40
N ASP A 360 -10.00 10.80 -17.22
CA ASP A 360 -9.28 10.78 -15.94
C ASP A 360 -10.10 11.45 -14.83
N LEU A 361 -10.75 12.59 -15.10
CA LEU A 361 -11.65 13.23 -14.12
C LEU A 361 -12.75 12.29 -13.65
N ALA A 362 -13.38 11.57 -14.58
CA ALA A 362 -14.48 10.69 -14.27
C ALA A 362 -14.01 9.41 -13.55
N GLN A 363 -12.85 8.85 -13.89
CA GLN A 363 -12.25 7.75 -13.11
C GLN A 363 -11.78 8.19 -11.73
N ILE A 364 -11.29 9.42 -11.56
CA ILE A 364 -10.93 9.96 -10.23
C ILE A 364 -12.20 10.13 -9.38
N GLU A 365 -13.27 10.70 -9.93
CA GLU A 365 -14.56 10.80 -9.24
C GLU A 365 -15.10 9.40 -8.89
N TYR A 366 -15.00 8.41 -9.78
CA TYR A 366 -15.37 7.02 -9.47
C TYR A 366 -14.54 6.44 -8.33
N SER A 367 -13.22 6.58 -8.38
CA SER A 367 -12.29 6.07 -7.35
C SER A 367 -12.51 6.76 -6.00
N LEU A 368 -12.87 8.04 -5.98
CA LEU A 368 -13.30 8.73 -4.76
C LEU A 368 -14.61 8.14 -4.22
N GLY A 369 -15.55 7.79 -5.10
CA GLY A 369 -16.75 7.05 -4.73
C GLY A 369 -16.44 5.77 -3.94
N ASP A 370 -15.51 4.95 -4.45
CA ASP A 370 -15.06 3.72 -3.80
C ASP A 370 -14.44 4.01 -2.42
N VAL A 371 -13.57 5.03 -2.32
CA VAL A 371 -12.96 5.44 -1.04
C VAL A 371 -14.01 5.86 -0.02
N TYR A 372 -14.99 6.67 -0.41
CA TYR A 372 -16.04 7.12 0.49
C TYR A 372 -16.99 5.96 0.88
N GLN A 373 -17.21 5.00 -0.01
CA GLN A 373 -17.96 3.78 0.28
C GLN A 373 -17.26 2.91 1.33
N LEU A 374 -15.95 2.65 1.16
CA LEU A 374 -15.13 1.92 2.14
C LEU A 374 -15.11 2.60 3.51
N LYS A 375 -15.21 3.94 3.54
CA LYS A 375 -15.33 4.74 4.78
C LYS A 375 -16.76 4.81 5.34
N ALA A 376 -17.71 4.07 4.79
CA ALA A 376 -19.13 4.09 5.14
C ALA A 376 -19.79 5.50 5.06
N LYS A 377 -19.27 6.38 4.18
CA LYS A 377 -19.81 7.72 3.91
C LYS A 377 -20.68 7.68 2.65
N TRP A 378 -21.84 7.04 2.78
CA TRP A 378 -22.72 6.69 1.67
C TRP A 378 -23.21 7.88 0.83
N TYR A 379 -23.48 9.03 1.46
CA TYR A 379 -23.93 10.24 0.75
C TYR A 379 -22.83 10.84 -0.14
N ASP A 380 -21.60 10.88 0.37
CA ASP A 380 -20.45 11.35 -0.40
C ASP A 380 -20.14 10.37 -1.52
N ALA A 381 -20.11 9.06 -1.23
CA ALA A 381 -19.90 8.01 -2.23
C ALA A 381 -20.90 8.14 -3.39
N ARG A 382 -22.19 8.30 -3.07
CA ARG A 382 -23.25 8.50 -4.06
C ARG A 382 -22.98 9.71 -4.96
N LYS A 383 -22.65 10.85 -4.36
CA LYS A 383 -22.36 12.10 -5.08
C LYS A 383 -21.22 11.91 -6.08
N TYR A 384 -20.15 11.22 -5.69
CA TYR A 384 -18.99 10.95 -6.54
C TYR A 384 -19.34 9.98 -7.69
N TYR A 385 -20.07 8.90 -7.42
CA TYR A 385 -20.54 7.99 -8.48
C TYR A 385 -21.49 8.67 -9.48
N ASP A 386 -22.41 9.52 -9.01
CA ASP A 386 -23.30 10.27 -9.90
C ASP A 386 -22.51 11.20 -10.84
N ARG A 387 -21.46 11.85 -10.33
CA ARG A 387 -20.58 12.72 -11.13
C ARG A 387 -19.77 11.93 -12.13
N ALA A 388 -19.18 10.81 -11.73
CA ALA A 388 -18.45 9.91 -12.62
C ALA A 388 -19.34 9.42 -13.77
N TYR A 389 -20.55 8.95 -13.46
CA TYR A 389 -21.53 8.53 -14.46
C TYR A 389 -21.91 9.67 -15.42
N GLN A 390 -22.23 10.86 -14.89
CA GLN A 390 -22.58 12.02 -15.71
C GLN A 390 -21.43 12.44 -16.64
N ALA A 391 -20.20 12.43 -16.14
CA ALA A 391 -19.02 12.83 -16.89
C ALA A 391 -18.77 11.91 -18.10
N PHE A 392 -18.97 10.60 -17.95
CA PHE A 392 -18.88 9.68 -19.09
C PHE A 392 -20.09 9.74 -20.02
N ASN A 393 -21.30 9.88 -19.50
CA ASN A 393 -22.52 9.93 -20.31
C ASN A 393 -22.58 11.17 -21.23
N MET A 394 -21.90 12.27 -20.87
CA MET A 394 -21.84 13.49 -21.67
C MET A 394 -20.80 13.44 -22.81
N GLN A 395 -19.96 12.41 -22.91
CA GLN A 395 -18.93 12.34 -23.94
C GLN A 395 -19.51 11.83 -25.28
N ILE A 396 -19.29 12.61 -26.35
CA ILE A 396 -19.72 12.28 -27.72
C ILE A 396 -18.79 11.22 -28.36
N THR A 397 -17.55 11.11 -27.86
CA THR A 397 -16.54 10.17 -28.35
C THR A 397 -16.62 8.87 -27.56
N TYR A 398 -16.86 7.77 -28.27
CA TYR A 398 -16.96 6.43 -27.70
C TYR A 398 -15.60 5.92 -27.21
N TYR A 399 -15.48 5.62 -25.91
CA TYR A 399 -14.32 4.98 -25.31
C TYR A 399 -14.72 3.68 -24.58
N PRO A 400 -14.11 2.52 -24.89
CA PRO A 400 -14.42 1.26 -24.21
C PRO A 400 -14.22 1.28 -22.69
N SER A 401 -13.33 2.15 -22.18
CA SER A 401 -13.07 2.37 -20.75
C SER A 401 -14.19 3.15 -20.04
N GLY A 402 -14.80 4.12 -20.72
CA GLY A 402 -15.89 4.93 -20.18
C GLY A 402 -17.15 4.11 -19.88
N ASP A 403 -17.49 3.17 -20.77
CA ASP A 403 -18.64 2.28 -20.58
C ASP A 403 -18.49 1.41 -19.33
N ILE A 404 -17.27 0.91 -19.05
CA ILE A 404 -16.98 0.06 -17.88
C ILE A 404 -17.18 0.88 -16.60
N THR A 405 -16.59 2.07 -16.52
CA THR A 405 -16.74 2.90 -15.31
C THR A 405 -18.16 3.45 -15.15
N MET A 406 -18.89 3.72 -16.25
CA MET A 406 -20.32 4.04 -16.18
C MET A 406 -21.13 2.90 -15.56
N MET A 407 -20.93 1.67 -16.05
CA MET A 407 -21.59 0.49 -15.51
C MET A 407 -21.23 0.24 -14.04
N GLU A 408 -19.95 0.31 -13.69
CA GLU A 408 -19.49 0.14 -12.31
C GLU A 408 -20.08 1.23 -11.40
N SER A 409 -20.15 2.49 -11.87
CA SER A 409 -20.80 3.58 -11.13
C SER A 409 -22.28 3.30 -10.90
N LEU A 410 -23.02 2.86 -11.93
CA LEU A 410 -24.45 2.52 -11.82
C LEU A 410 -24.67 1.32 -10.88
N ASN A 411 -23.77 0.33 -10.89
CA ASN A 411 -23.81 -0.80 -9.98
C ASN A 411 -23.60 -0.37 -8.52
N ASN A 412 -22.54 0.40 -8.24
CA ASN A 412 -22.27 0.88 -6.88
C ASN A 412 -23.40 1.79 -6.39
N ILE A 413 -23.97 2.62 -7.26
CA ILE A 413 -25.20 3.35 -7.01
C ILE A 413 -26.36 2.41 -6.62
N GLY A 414 -26.54 1.32 -7.35
CA GLY A 414 -27.54 0.30 -7.06
C GLY A 414 -27.33 -0.35 -5.70
N ASP A 415 -26.09 -0.68 -5.35
CA ASP A 415 -25.72 -1.28 -4.05
C ASP A 415 -26.06 -0.33 -2.90
N LEU A 416 -25.70 0.96 -3.03
CA LEU A 416 -26.05 1.99 -2.05
C LEU A 416 -27.56 2.12 -1.84
N LEU A 417 -28.35 2.02 -2.91
CA LEU A 417 -29.81 2.07 -2.83
C LEU A 417 -30.40 0.78 -2.24
N PHE A 418 -29.79 -0.36 -2.53
CA PHE A 418 -30.15 -1.65 -1.96
C PHE A 418 -29.97 -1.64 -0.44
N ASP A 419 -28.83 -1.14 0.05
CA ASP A 419 -28.54 -1.01 1.49
C ASP A 419 -29.52 -0.04 2.19
N GLN A 420 -29.97 0.99 1.47
CA GLN A 420 -31.03 1.89 1.91
C GLN A 420 -32.45 1.30 1.79
N LYS A 421 -32.57 0.03 1.40
CA LYS A 421 -33.83 -0.70 1.18
C LYS A 421 -34.70 -0.11 0.07
N GLN A 422 -34.11 0.67 -0.84
CA GLN A 422 -34.77 1.25 -2.01
C GLN A 422 -34.67 0.29 -3.21
N TYR A 423 -35.25 -0.90 -3.06
CA TYR A 423 -35.03 -2.02 -3.99
C TYR A 423 -35.50 -1.75 -5.43
N ASN A 424 -36.59 -0.98 -5.62
CA ASN A 424 -37.08 -0.67 -6.98
C ASN A 424 -36.14 0.28 -7.72
N ASP A 425 -35.58 1.26 -7.01
CA ASP A 425 -34.62 2.19 -7.59
C ASP A 425 -33.31 1.45 -7.88
N ALA A 426 -32.80 0.64 -6.93
CA ALA A 426 -31.64 -0.21 -7.14
C ALA A 426 -31.79 -1.12 -8.38
N LEU A 427 -32.95 -1.76 -8.54
CA LEU A 427 -33.26 -2.60 -9.71
C LEU A 427 -33.16 -1.81 -11.03
N SER A 428 -33.68 -0.58 -11.05
CA SER A 428 -33.61 0.29 -12.23
C SER A 428 -32.16 0.61 -12.61
N TYR A 429 -31.30 0.87 -11.63
CA TYR A 429 -29.87 1.13 -11.88
C TYR A 429 -29.11 -0.11 -12.35
N TYR A 430 -29.35 -1.29 -11.75
CA TYR A 430 -28.74 -2.53 -12.23
C TYR A 430 -29.20 -2.90 -13.64
N GLN A 431 -30.46 -2.65 -14.00
CA GLN A 431 -30.97 -2.88 -15.36
C GLN A 431 -30.33 -1.94 -16.38
N GLN A 432 -30.12 -0.67 -16.02
CA GLN A 432 -29.38 0.29 -16.84
C GLN A 432 -27.93 -0.17 -17.04
N ALA A 433 -27.24 -0.54 -15.96
CA ALA A 433 -25.88 -1.07 -16.02
C ALA A 433 -25.80 -2.31 -16.93
N LEU A 434 -26.71 -3.28 -16.74
CA LEU A 434 -26.78 -4.49 -17.56
C LEU A 434 -27.00 -4.18 -19.04
N THR A 435 -27.83 -3.19 -19.35
CA THR A 435 -28.10 -2.76 -20.74
C THR A 435 -26.82 -2.24 -21.41
N ILE A 436 -26.03 -1.42 -20.71
CA ILE A 436 -24.73 -0.94 -21.19
C ILE A 436 -23.75 -2.12 -21.32
N CYS A 437 -23.73 -3.05 -20.36
CA CYS A 437 -22.84 -4.20 -20.42
C CYS A 437 -23.08 -5.10 -21.64
N GLN A 438 -24.35 -5.29 -22.00
CA GLN A 438 -24.78 -6.19 -23.08
C GLN A 438 -24.39 -5.66 -24.47
N THR A 439 -24.20 -4.35 -24.64
CA THR A 439 -23.75 -3.77 -25.91
C THR A 439 -22.24 -3.90 -26.15
N HIS A 440 -21.44 -4.32 -25.15
CA HIS A 440 -19.98 -4.24 -25.17
C HIS A 440 -19.22 -5.55 -24.85
N ALA A 441 -19.79 -6.70 -25.22
CA ALA A 441 -19.09 -7.99 -25.15
C ALA A 441 -17.89 -8.04 -26.13
N PRO A 442 -16.66 -8.41 -25.70
CA PRO A 442 -16.38 -9.35 -24.60
C PRO A 442 -15.69 -8.78 -23.34
N TYR A 443 -15.56 -7.47 -23.15
CA TYR A 443 -14.75 -6.91 -22.04
C TYR A 443 -15.51 -6.71 -20.70
N ALA A 444 -16.85 -6.78 -20.72
CA ALA A 444 -17.72 -6.49 -19.57
C ALA A 444 -18.24 -7.73 -18.80
N ILE A 445 -17.65 -8.92 -19.02
CA ILE A 445 -18.24 -10.21 -18.59
C ILE A 445 -18.47 -10.29 -17.08
N ASN A 446 -17.51 -9.84 -16.27
CA ASN A 446 -17.66 -9.77 -14.82
C ASN A 446 -18.80 -8.84 -14.41
N SER A 447 -18.84 -7.65 -14.98
CA SER A 447 -19.86 -6.66 -14.66
C SER A 447 -21.26 -7.13 -15.07
N VAL A 448 -21.40 -7.81 -16.22
CA VAL A 448 -22.67 -8.46 -16.62
C VAL A 448 -23.14 -9.43 -15.55
N ALA A 449 -22.25 -10.33 -15.12
CA ALA A 449 -22.59 -11.35 -14.13
C ALA A 449 -22.92 -10.73 -12.76
N PHE A 450 -22.18 -9.71 -12.36
CA PHE A 450 -22.44 -8.94 -11.15
C PHE A 450 -23.83 -8.29 -11.18
N CYS A 451 -24.18 -7.58 -12.27
CA CYS A 451 -25.52 -6.99 -12.44
C CYS A 451 -26.61 -8.06 -12.38
N MET A 452 -26.42 -9.19 -13.07
CA MET A 452 -27.38 -10.30 -13.07
C MET A 452 -27.57 -10.86 -11.65
N ASN A 453 -26.50 -11.04 -10.89
CA ASN A 453 -26.59 -11.49 -9.50
C ASN A 453 -27.34 -10.50 -8.63
N ASN A 454 -27.04 -9.21 -8.70
CA ASN A 454 -27.73 -8.20 -7.87
C ASN A 454 -29.21 -8.04 -8.25
N ILE A 455 -29.55 -8.17 -9.54
CA ILE A 455 -30.95 -8.28 -9.97
C ILE A 455 -31.61 -9.52 -9.35
N GLY A 456 -30.91 -10.66 -9.35
CA GLY A 456 -31.36 -11.90 -8.71
C GLY A 456 -31.65 -11.71 -7.21
N ILE A 457 -30.76 -11.04 -6.47
CA ILE A 457 -30.95 -10.74 -5.05
C ILE A 457 -32.22 -9.92 -4.83
N ILE A 458 -32.46 -8.88 -5.64
CA ILE A 458 -33.71 -8.08 -5.53
C ILE A 458 -34.94 -8.93 -5.85
N LEU A 459 -34.86 -9.82 -6.84
CA LEU A 459 -35.97 -10.73 -7.15
C LEU A 459 -36.25 -11.69 -5.98
N CYS A 460 -35.22 -12.17 -5.27
CA CYS A 460 -35.38 -12.92 -4.02
C CYS A 460 -36.09 -12.12 -2.94
N THR A 461 -35.72 -10.84 -2.71
CA THR A 461 -36.42 -10.00 -1.71
C THR A 461 -37.87 -9.74 -2.09
N GLN A 462 -38.22 -9.83 -3.38
CA GLN A 462 -39.57 -9.77 -3.91
C GLN A 462 -40.29 -11.15 -3.95
N GLN A 463 -39.69 -12.22 -3.41
CA GLN A 463 -40.19 -13.60 -3.43
C GLN A 463 -40.39 -14.19 -4.85
N LYS A 464 -39.67 -13.66 -5.85
CA LYS A 464 -39.67 -14.16 -7.23
C LYS A 464 -38.51 -15.14 -7.45
N TYR A 465 -38.50 -16.22 -6.68
CA TYR A 465 -37.37 -17.15 -6.60
C TYR A 465 -37.01 -17.82 -7.94
N ALA A 466 -38.00 -18.18 -8.76
CA ALA A 466 -37.75 -18.80 -10.06
C ALA A 466 -37.06 -17.83 -11.05
N GLU A 467 -37.45 -16.56 -11.06
CA GLU A 467 -36.80 -15.53 -11.89
C GLU A 467 -35.38 -15.26 -11.36
N ALA A 468 -35.21 -15.16 -10.03
CA ALA A 468 -33.89 -14.98 -9.42
C ALA A 468 -32.92 -16.10 -9.79
N LEU A 469 -33.37 -17.36 -9.73
CA LEU A 469 -32.57 -18.52 -10.12
C LEU A 469 -32.09 -18.43 -11.57
N GLU A 470 -32.95 -17.97 -12.49
CA GLU A 470 -32.58 -17.78 -13.89
C GLU A 470 -31.45 -16.76 -14.05
N TYR A 471 -31.50 -15.65 -13.31
CA TYR A 471 -30.46 -14.62 -13.34
C TYR A 471 -29.12 -15.13 -12.77
N HIS A 472 -29.13 -15.78 -11.61
CA HIS A 472 -27.90 -16.33 -11.02
C HIS A 472 -27.29 -17.44 -11.90
N GLN A 473 -28.11 -18.27 -12.52
CA GLN A 473 -27.63 -19.33 -13.42
C GLN A 473 -27.05 -18.75 -14.72
N LYS A 474 -27.62 -17.66 -15.25
CA LYS A 474 -27.05 -16.93 -16.40
C LYS A 474 -25.71 -16.29 -16.03
N ALA A 475 -25.60 -15.65 -14.86
CA ALA A 475 -24.36 -15.09 -14.35
C ALA A 475 -23.26 -16.16 -14.25
N LEU A 476 -23.57 -17.28 -13.60
CA LEU A 476 -22.66 -18.42 -13.45
C LEU A 476 -22.18 -18.95 -14.82
N ASN A 477 -23.11 -19.20 -15.75
CA ASN A 477 -22.79 -19.74 -17.07
C ASN A 477 -21.90 -18.79 -17.89
N ILE A 478 -22.13 -17.48 -17.81
CA ILE A 478 -21.30 -16.49 -18.52
C ILE A 478 -19.87 -16.46 -17.97
N LEU A 479 -19.70 -16.61 -16.65
CA LEU A 479 -18.38 -16.62 -16.00
C LEU A 479 -17.61 -17.93 -16.26
N GLU A 480 -18.27 -19.09 -16.12
CA GLU A 480 -17.66 -20.42 -16.33
C GLU A 480 -17.14 -20.61 -17.76
N ASN A 481 -17.83 -20.05 -18.76
CA ASN A 481 -17.46 -20.22 -20.17
C ASN A 481 -16.20 -19.46 -20.60
N LYS A 482 -15.65 -18.56 -19.77
CA LYS A 482 -14.78 -17.49 -20.28
C LYS A 482 -13.39 -17.39 -19.65
N SER A 483 -13.13 -17.84 -18.42
CA SER A 483 -11.74 -17.84 -17.88
C SER A 483 -11.60 -18.45 -16.47
N SER A 484 -10.35 -18.79 -16.10
CA SER A 484 -9.93 -19.01 -14.70
C SER A 484 -9.80 -17.71 -13.88
N LEU A 485 -9.97 -16.53 -14.51
CA LEU A 485 -9.80 -15.21 -13.89
C LEU A 485 -10.99 -14.72 -13.06
N TYR A 486 -12.11 -15.44 -13.02
CA TYR A 486 -13.38 -14.97 -12.44
C TYR A 486 -13.89 -15.80 -11.26
N GLN A 487 -12.97 -16.43 -10.50
CA GLN A 487 -13.31 -17.37 -9.44
C GLN A 487 -14.20 -16.77 -8.34
N THR A 488 -14.00 -15.50 -7.99
CA THR A 488 -14.83 -14.80 -7.00
C THR A 488 -16.28 -14.66 -7.48
N GLY A 489 -16.50 -14.17 -8.71
CA GLY A 489 -17.85 -14.05 -9.26
C GLY A 489 -18.55 -15.41 -9.47
N ILE A 490 -17.81 -16.46 -9.81
CA ILE A 490 -18.35 -17.83 -9.88
C ILE A 490 -18.78 -18.29 -8.49
N THR A 491 -17.95 -18.06 -7.49
CA THR A 491 -18.23 -18.37 -6.08
C THR A 491 -19.50 -17.67 -5.60
N ASP A 492 -19.62 -16.37 -5.85
CA ASP A 492 -20.80 -15.58 -5.44
C ASP A 492 -22.07 -16.12 -6.10
N SER A 493 -22.02 -16.40 -7.41
CA SER A 493 -23.16 -16.98 -8.14
C SER A 493 -23.57 -18.34 -7.58
N LEU A 494 -22.61 -19.22 -7.25
CA LEU A 494 -22.87 -20.50 -6.60
C LEU A 494 -23.51 -20.32 -5.22
N CYS A 495 -23.04 -19.36 -4.43
CA CYS A 495 -23.60 -19.04 -3.13
C CYS A 495 -25.04 -18.54 -3.22
N TYR A 496 -25.35 -17.62 -4.15
CA TYR A 496 -26.71 -17.12 -4.34
C TYR A 496 -27.68 -18.22 -4.81
N ILE A 497 -27.23 -19.13 -5.67
CA ILE A 497 -28.02 -20.32 -6.04
C ILE A 497 -28.22 -21.22 -4.81
N GLY A 498 -27.18 -21.41 -3.98
CA GLY A 498 -27.26 -22.14 -2.72
C GLY A 498 -28.30 -21.55 -1.77
N ASP A 499 -28.33 -20.23 -1.62
CA ASP A 499 -29.30 -19.51 -0.78
C ASP A 499 -30.73 -19.75 -1.27
N LEU A 500 -30.95 -19.69 -2.58
CA LEU A 500 -32.25 -20.01 -3.18
C LEU A 500 -32.68 -21.45 -2.90
N MET A 501 -31.75 -22.41 -2.91
CA MET A 501 -32.06 -23.79 -2.54
C MET A 501 -32.46 -23.93 -1.06
N ILE A 502 -31.97 -23.06 -0.16
CA ILE A 502 -32.45 -23.02 1.24
C ILE A 502 -33.90 -22.55 1.30
N GLU A 503 -34.24 -21.48 0.57
CA GLU A 503 -35.60 -20.94 0.51
C GLU A 503 -36.62 -21.96 -0.05
N GLU A 504 -36.17 -22.85 -0.95
CA GLU A 504 -36.96 -23.97 -1.47
C GLU A 504 -36.89 -25.24 -0.60
N GLU A 505 -36.31 -25.18 0.60
CA GLU A 505 -36.08 -26.31 1.52
C GLU A 505 -35.23 -27.47 0.95
N LYS A 506 -34.48 -27.22 -0.14
CA LYS A 506 -33.57 -28.16 -0.81
C LYS A 506 -32.17 -28.13 -0.20
N TYR A 507 -32.10 -28.41 1.11
CA TYR A 507 -30.87 -28.29 1.89
C TYR A 507 -29.67 -29.12 1.38
N SER A 508 -29.92 -30.29 0.76
CA SER A 508 -28.85 -31.10 0.17
C SER A 508 -28.20 -30.44 -1.04
N GLU A 509 -29.01 -29.82 -1.90
CA GLU A 509 -28.54 -29.11 -3.09
C GLU A 509 -27.79 -27.83 -2.68
N ALA A 510 -28.34 -27.07 -1.73
CA ALA A 510 -27.67 -25.89 -1.16
C ALA A 510 -26.25 -26.21 -0.69
N ARG A 511 -26.09 -27.31 0.07
CA ARG A 511 -24.78 -27.76 0.56
C ARG A 511 -23.82 -28.12 -0.56
N ASP A 512 -24.29 -28.73 -1.64
CA ASP A 512 -23.43 -29.06 -2.78
C ASP A 512 -22.95 -27.81 -3.51
N TYR A 513 -23.79 -26.77 -3.64
CA TYR A 513 -23.38 -25.47 -4.17
C TYR A 513 -22.34 -24.77 -3.30
N TYR A 514 -22.58 -24.67 -1.98
CA TYR A 514 -21.61 -24.06 -1.07
C TYR A 514 -20.29 -24.83 -1.02
N ARG A 515 -20.32 -26.17 -1.07
CA ARG A 515 -19.10 -26.97 -1.12
C ARG A 515 -18.30 -26.70 -2.40
N LYS A 516 -18.96 -26.57 -3.56
CA LYS A 516 -18.30 -26.17 -4.81
C LYS A 516 -17.66 -24.79 -4.68
N ALA A 517 -18.40 -23.82 -4.12
CA ALA A 517 -17.92 -22.47 -3.90
C ALA A 517 -16.68 -22.45 -2.96
N LEU A 518 -16.73 -23.21 -1.86
CA LEU A 518 -15.63 -23.34 -0.91
C LEU A 518 -14.40 -23.96 -1.56
N THR A 519 -14.53 -25.09 -2.25
CA THR A 519 -13.42 -25.75 -2.95
C THR A 519 -12.81 -24.85 -4.02
N LEU A 520 -13.62 -24.03 -4.70
CA LEU A 520 -13.13 -23.08 -5.68
C LEU A 520 -12.25 -22.00 -5.04
N LEU A 521 -12.74 -21.42 -3.93
CA LEU A 521 -12.00 -20.42 -3.16
C LEU A 521 -10.74 -21.00 -2.51
N GLU A 522 -10.79 -22.17 -1.90
CA GLU A 522 -9.63 -22.82 -1.27
C GLU A 522 -8.51 -23.14 -2.27
N ASN A 523 -8.87 -23.48 -3.50
CA ASN A 523 -7.88 -23.72 -4.57
C ASN A 523 -7.33 -22.41 -5.18
N TYR A 524 -8.05 -21.31 -5.04
CA TYR A 524 -7.69 -20.01 -5.62
C TYR A 524 -6.96 -19.10 -4.64
N LEU A 525 -7.36 -19.11 -3.37
CA LEU A 525 -6.87 -18.25 -2.30
C LEU A 525 -5.84 -19.00 -1.45
N ALA A 526 -4.62 -18.48 -1.37
CA ALA A 526 -3.56 -19.06 -0.53
C ALA A 526 -3.62 -18.62 0.94
N SER A 527 -4.59 -17.78 1.30
CA SER A 527 -4.79 -17.22 2.63
C SER A 527 -6.27 -17.29 2.99
N PRO A 528 -6.63 -17.37 4.29
CA PRO A 528 -8.02 -17.21 4.71
C PRO A 528 -8.56 -15.89 4.16
N HIS A 529 -9.79 -15.88 3.66
CA HIS A 529 -10.44 -14.68 3.11
C HIS A 529 -11.84 -14.57 3.71
N ILE A 530 -12.38 -13.35 3.80
CA ILE A 530 -13.70 -13.12 4.40
C ILE A 530 -14.79 -13.99 3.75
N ASN A 531 -14.73 -14.15 2.43
CA ASN A 531 -15.63 -15.03 1.66
C ASN A 531 -15.60 -16.51 2.10
N ILE A 532 -14.45 -17.04 2.59
CA ILE A 532 -14.40 -18.41 3.13
C ILE A 532 -15.22 -18.48 4.42
N ALA A 533 -15.08 -17.47 5.30
CA ALA A 533 -15.89 -17.40 6.50
C ALA A 533 -17.39 -17.29 6.18
N ASP A 534 -17.77 -16.55 5.13
CA ASP A 534 -19.17 -16.43 4.72
C ASP A 534 -19.75 -17.76 4.23
N ILE A 535 -18.99 -18.51 3.43
CA ILE A 535 -19.44 -19.83 2.95
C ILE A 535 -19.58 -20.81 4.11
N LEU A 536 -18.62 -20.82 5.04
CA LEU A 536 -18.71 -21.64 6.26
C LEU A 536 -19.95 -21.29 7.09
N ASN A 537 -20.25 -19.99 7.22
CA ASN A 537 -21.46 -19.51 7.90
C ASN A 537 -22.74 -20.00 7.20
N ARG A 538 -22.82 -19.86 5.87
CA ARG A 538 -23.94 -20.35 5.06
C ARG A 538 -24.12 -21.87 5.17
N MET A 539 -23.02 -22.63 5.18
CA MET A 539 -23.07 -24.08 5.40
C MET A 539 -23.55 -24.44 6.81
N GLY A 540 -23.13 -23.69 7.84
CA GLY A 540 -23.66 -23.79 9.19
C GLY A 540 -25.17 -23.56 9.24
N HIS A 541 -25.65 -22.55 8.50
CA HIS A 541 -27.08 -22.24 8.39
C HIS A 541 -27.89 -23.38 7.75
N VAL A 542 -27.35 -24.06 6.72
CA VAL A 542 -27.97 -25.27 6.16
C VAL A 542 -28.12 -26.37 7.22
N LEU A 543 -27.07 -26.62 8.01
CA LEU A 543 -27.09 -27.63 9.08
C LEU A 543 -28.07 -27.27 10.20
N TYR A 544 -28.17 -25.98 10.53
CA TYR A 544 -29.15 -25.47 11.49
C TYR A 544 -30.58 -25.77 11.04
N HIS A 545 -30.92 -25.50 9.78
CA HIS A 545 -32.24 -25.85 9.22
C HIS A 545 -32.50 -27.37 9.19
N GLN A 546 -31.45 -28.18 9.01
CA GLN A 546 -31.50 -29.63 9.14
C GLN A 546 -31.56 -30.15 10.60
N ARG A 547 -31.58 -29.24 11.59
CA ARG A 547 -31.55 -29.53 13.04
C ARG A 547 -30.29 -30.25 13.52
N LYS A 548 -29.19 -30.10 12.79
CA LYS A 548 -27.86 -30.62 13.13
C LYS A 548 -27.06 -29.54 13.85
N TYR A 549 -27.51 -29.17 15.04
CA TYR A 549 -27.00 -27.99 15.75
C TYR A 549 -25.52 -28.09 16.13
N ASP A 550 -25.06 -29.26 16.55
CA ASP A 550 -23.66 -29.46 16.94
C ASP A 550 -22.71 -29.27 15.73
N GLU A 551 -23.04 -29.86 14.58
CA GLU A 551 -22.27 -29.68 13.34
C GLU A 551 -22.34 -28.23 12.83
N ALA A 552 -23.47 -27.53 13.04
CA ALA A 552 -23.61 -26.13 12.67
C ALA A 552 -22.70 -25.22 13.53
N ILE A 553 -22.64 -25.46 14.85
CA ILE A 553 -21.79 -24.72 15.78
C ILE A 553 -20.32 -24.84 15.39
N GLU A 554 -19.86 -26.04 15.00
CA GLU A 554 -18.48 -26.24 14.54
C GLU A 554 -18.15 -25.36 13.32
N LEU A 555 -19.05 -25.28 12.33
CA LEU A 555 -18.84 -24.43 11.15
C LEU A 555 -18.89 -22.93 11.49
N TYR A 556 -19.79 -22.50 12.38
CA TYR A 556 -19.83 -21.11 12.84
C TYR A 556 -18.55 -20.71 13.59
N GLN A 557 -17.99 -21.61 14.41
CA GLN A 557 -16.72 -21.38 15.09
C GLN A 557 -15.54 -21.29 14.12
N GLN A 558 -15.53 -22.12 13.06
CA GLN A 558 -14.51 -22.03 12.02
C GLN A 558 -14.62 -20.70 11.25
N SER A 559 -15.84 -20.28 10.90
CA SER A 559 -16.10 -18.97 10.28
C SER A 559 -15.57 -17.82 11.15
N LEU A 560 -15.88 -17.83 12.45
CA LEU A 560 -15.42 -16.82 13.41
C LEU A 560 -13.89 -16.80 13.50
N SER A 561 -13.24 -17.97 13.63
CA SER A 561 -11.78 -18.07 13.70
C SER A 561 -11.08 -17.52 12.44
N VAL A 562 -11.70 -17.68 11.27
CA VAL A 562 -11.19 -17.07 10.03
C VAL A 562 -11.30 -15.55 10.09
N ARG A 563 -12.44 -15.01 10.53
CA ARG A 563 -12.68 -13.56 10.67
C ARG A 563 -11.72 -12.90 11.66
N GLU A 564 -11.55 -13.50 12.85
CA GLU A 564 -10.64 -12.99 13.89
C GLU A 564 -9.17 -12.94 13.43
N LYS A 565 -8.74 -13.88 12.58
CA LYS A 565 -7.39 -13.86 12.01
C LYS A 565 -7.18 -12.77 10.96
N LEU A 566 -8.25 -12.36 10.28
CA LEU A 566 -8.19 -11.37 9.20
C LEU A 566 -8.29 -9.94 9.68
N ASP A 567 -8.86 -9.73 10.88
CA ASP A 567 -9.04 -8.41 11.45
C ASP A 567 -8.89 -8.45 12.98
N PRO A 568 -7.64 -8.39 13.49
CA PRO A 568 -7.36 -8.41 14.93
C PRO A 568 -7.91 -7.19 15.67
N ASP A 569 -8.18 -6.09 14.96
CA ASP A 569 -8.58 -4.79 15.52
C ASP A 569 -10.10 -4.55 15.49
N GLY A 570 -10.88 -5.44 14.86
CA GLY A 570 -12.36 -5.46 14.94
C GLY A 570 -13.10 -4.40 14.13
N ASN A 571 -12.57 -4.03 12.96
CA ASN A 571 -13.17 -3.07 12.02
C ASN A 571 -14.21 -3.67 11.04
N ILE A 572 -14.21 -4.99 10.83
CA ILE A 572 -15.21 -5.71 10.03
C ILE A 572 -16.43 -5.99 10.91
N ASP A 573 -17.62 -5.70 10.40
CA ASP A 573 -18.87 -5.88 11.12
C ASP A 573 -19.07 -7.37 11.51
N MET A 574 -18.80 -7.67 12.79
CA MET A 574 -18.92 -9.02 13.40
C MET A 574 -20.39 -9.45 13.56
N ALA A 575 -21.35 -8.59 13.22
CA ALA A 575 -22.77 -8.80 13.43
C ALA A 575 -23.38 -9.99 12.66
N THR A 576 -22.73 -10.50 11.61
CA THR A 576 -23.27 -11.58 10.76
C THR A 576 -23.04 -13.01 11.28
N VAL A 577 -22.35 -13.19 12.41
CA VAL A 577 -22.03 -14.54 12.95
C VAL A 577 -23.14 -15.08 13.88
N LEU A 578 -24.07 -14.25 14.35
CA LEU A 578 -25.03 -14.62 15.41
C LEU A 578 -26.51 -14.31 15.10
N THR A 579 -26.83 -13.88 13.88
CA THR A 579 -28.21 -13.73 13.38
C THR A 579 -28.45 -14.69 12.24
#